data_AF-A0A072TDV7-F1
#
_entry.id   AF-A0A072TDV7-F1
#
_cell.length_a   1.000
_cell.length_b   1.000
_cell.length_c   1.000
_cell.angle_alpha   90.00
_cell.angle_beta   90.00
_cell.angle_gamma   90.00
#
_symmetry.space_group_name_H-M   'P 1'
#
loop_
_entity.id
_entity.type
_entity.pdbx_description
1 polymer ?
#
loop_
_entity_poly.entity_id
_entity_poly.type
_entity_poly.pdbx_seq_one_letter_code
_entity_poly.pdbx_strand_id
1 'polypeptide(L)' 'RVVAFKFYNMYGCVHGFACRRSRVVKNKDRDVIQQAFVYHREGLWDARNVNNHERKREHKPTSRCGCMAKIQVHVD' A
#
# COMPACT_ATOMS: atom_id res chain seq x y z
N ARG A 1 2.08 -13.25 -11.28
CA ARG A 1 1.72 -11.91 -10.72
C ARG A 1 0.31 -11.77 -10.19
N VAL A 2 -0.73 -12.08 -10.97
CA VAL A 2 -2.13 -11.91 -10.52
C VAL A 2 -2.45 -12.86 -9.35
N VAL A 3 -1.96 -14.10 -9.40
CA VAL A 3 -2.11 -15.08 -8.33
C VAL A 3 -1.44 -14.59 -7.04
N ALA A 4 -0.17 -14.17 -7.11
CA ALA A 4 0.55 -13.61 -5.97
C ALA A 4 -0.16 -12.38 -5.38
N PHE A 5 -0.71 -11.50 -6.22
CA PHE A 5 -1.49 -10.35 -5.74
C PHE A 5 -2.79 -10.77 -5.04
N LYS A 6 -3.54 -11.73 -5.60
CA LYS A 6 -4.79 -12.22 -4.99
C LYS A 6 -4.53 -12.89 -3.65
N PHE A 7 -3.53 -13.77 -3.57
CA PHE A 7 -3.13 -14.43 -2.34
C PHE A 7 -2.75 -13.42 -1.26
N TYR A 8 -1.88 -12.46 -1.61
CA TYR A 8 -1.40 -11.47 -0.64
C TYR A 8 -2.50 -10.49 -0.22
N ASN A 9 -3.40 -10.12 -1.14
CA ASN A 9 -4.54 -9.29 -0.80
C ASN A 9 -5.52 -10.03 0.12
N MET A 10 -5.73 -11.34 -0.08
CA MET A 10 -6.51 -12.17 0.84
C MET A 10 -5.86 -12.22 2.23
N TYR A 11 -4.55 -12.48 2.29
CA TYR A 11 -3.78 -12.47 3.54
C TYR A 11 -3.91 -11.12 4.25
N GLY A 12 -3.69 -10.01 3.52
CA GLY A 12 -3.89 -8.66 4.04
C GLY A 12 -5.29 -8.48 4.61
N CYS A 13 -6.33 -8.86 3.86
CA CYS A 13 -7.72 -8.72 4.30
C CYS A 13 -8.00 -9.47 5.62
N VAL A 14 -7.50 -10.71 5.77
CA VAL A 14 -7.64 -11.50 7.01
C VAL A 14 -7.00 -10.77 8.20
N HIS A 15 -5.88 -10.09 7.98
CA HIS A 15 -5.18 -9.31 8.99
C HIS A 15 -5.66 -7.84 9.11
N GLY A 16 -6.74 -7.46 8.42
CA GLY A 16 -7.31 -6.11 8.50
C GLY A 16 -6.59 -5.05 7.65
N PHE A 17 -5.73 -5.46 6.73
CA PHE A 17 -4.96 -4.61 5.83
C PHE A 17 -5.46 -4.73 4.38
N ALA A 18 -5.29 -3.68 3.60
CA ALA A 18 -5.53 -3.75 2.15
C ALA A 18 -4.19 -3.67 1.42
N CYS A 19 -3.99 -4.43 0.34
CA CYS A 19 -2.75 -4.35 -0.43
C CYS A 19 -2.94 -3.48 -1.68
N ARG A 20 -1.94 -2.65 -2.02
CA ARG A 20 -1.90 -1.94 -3.31
C ARG A 20 -0.67 -2.28 -4.11
N ARG A 21 -0.81 -2.26 -5.44
CA ARG A 21 0.32 -2.36 -6.36
C ARG A 21 1.16 -1.09 -6.24
N SER A 22 2.47 -1.26 -6.12
CA SER A 22 3.42 -0.15 -6.01
C SER A 22 4.40 -0.23 -7.18
N ARG A 23 5.71 -0.34 -6.90
CA ARG A 23 6.76 -0.33 -7.91
C ARG A 23 6.73 -1.60 -8.77
N VAL A 24 6.96 -1.41 -10.06
CA VAL A 24 7.16 -2.47 -11.06
C VAL A 24 8.56 -2.30 -11.62
N VAL A 25 9.35 -3.38 -11.66
CA VAL A 25 10.67 -3.38 -12.30
C VAL A 25 10.58 -4.21 -13.57
N LYS A 26 11.11 -3.66 -14.67
CA LYS A 26 11.11 -4.27 -16.00
C LYS A 26 12.54 -4.44 -16.51
N ASN A 27 12.78 -5.49 -17.29
CA ASN A 27 14.00 -5.69 -18.05
C ASN A 27 14.01 -4.79 -19.31
N LYS A 28 15.12 -4.80 -20.06
CA LYS A 28 15.31 -4.12 -21.34
C LYS A 28 14.22 -4.47 -22.36
N ASP A 29 13.77 -5.73 -22.34
CA ASP A 29 12.70 -6.25 -23.21
C ASP A 29 11.29 -5.86 -22.73
N ARG A 30 11.17 -5.00 -21.72
CA ARG A 30 9.93 -4.55 -21.06
C ARG A 30 9.17 -5.63 -20.29
N ASP A 31 9.73 -6.83 -20.20
CA ASP A 31 9.23 -7.88 -19.31
C ASP A 31 9.41 -7.49 -17.86
N VAL A 32 8.37 -7.72 -17.07
CA VAL A 32 8.39 -7.32 -15.67
C VAL A 32 9.07 -8.42 -14.83
N ILE A 33 10.27 -8.13 -14.37
CA ILE A 33 11.08 -9.01 -13.52
C ILE A 33 10.68 -8.91 -12.04
N GLN A 34 10.08 -7.79 -11.61
CA GLN A 34 9.71 -7.62 -10.21
C GLN A 34 8.42 -6.81 -10.03
N GLN A 35 7.62 -7.17 -9.04
CA GLN A 35 6.47 -6.42 -8.60
C GLN A 35 6.49 -6.23 -7.08
N ALA A 36 6.48 -4.98 -6.64
CA ALA A 36 6.29 -4.61 -5.24
C ALA A 36 4.81 -4.38 -4.93
N PHE A 37 4.37 -4.86 -3.77
CA PHE A 37 3.08 -4.56 -3.17
C PHE A 37 3.32 -3.96 -1.79
N VAL A 38 2.54 -2.95 -1.44
CA VAL A 38 2.62 -2.28 -0.14
C VAL A 38 1.26 -2.37 0.54
N TYR A 39 1.26 -2.49 1.87
CA TYR A 39 -0.01 -2.43 2.59
C TYR A 39 -0.50 -0.98 2.70
N HIS A 40 -1.82 -0.88 2.74
CA HIS A 40 -2.60 0.32 2.93
C HIS A 40 -3.22 0.17 4.32
N ARG A 41 -3.15 1.24 5.12
CA ARG A 41 -3.72 1.40 6.46
C ARG A 41 -2.90 1.01 7.71
N GLU A 42 -1.61 0.71 7.60
CA GLU A 42 -0.78 0.46 8.80
C GLU A 42 0.01 1.70 9.28
N GLY A 43 -0.35 2.87 8.78
CA GLY A 43 0.28 4.13 9.17
C GLY A 43 -0.19 4.70 10.50
N LEU A 44 0.71 5.41 11.19
CA LEU A 44 0.35 6.27 12.32
C LEU A 44 -0.52 7.45 11.83
N TRP A 45 -1.29 8.01 12.75
CA TRP A 45 -1.94 9.29 12.53
C TRP A 45 -0.88 10.34 12.25
N ASP A 46 -0.97 11.04 11.12
CA ASP A 46 -0.17 12.24 10.93
C ASP A 46 -0.68 13.29 11.94
N ALA A 47 0.16 13.61 12.93
CA ALA A 47 -0.16 14.56 14.01
C ALA A 47 -0.59 15.94 13.47
N ARG A 48 -0.20 16.26 12.23
CA ARG A 48 -0.64 17.48 11.51
C ARG A 48 -2.15 17.56 11.30
N ASN A 49 -2.88 16.45 11.37
CA ASN A 49 -4.33 16.41 11.20
C ASN A 49 -5.14 16.54 12.50
N VAL A 50 -4.49 16.54 13.67
CA VAL A 50 -5.18 16.46 14.98
C VAL A 50 -5.62 17.84 15.49
N ASN A 51 -4.80 18.88 15.27
CA ASN A 51 -4.96 20.17 15.94
C ASN A 51 -5.16 21.36 14.99
N ASN A 52 -5.77 21.16 13.82
CA ASN A 52 -6.09 22.29 12.93
C ASN A 52 -7.53 22.76 13.14
N HIS A 53 -7.72 23.69 14.07
CA HIS A 53 -9.02 24.28 14.39
C HIS A 53 -9.58 25.19 13.27
N GLU A 54 -8.76 25.63 12.31
CA GLU A 54 -9.17 26.52 11.21
C GLU A 54 -9.61 25.78 9.94
N ARG A 55 -10.00 24.51 10.05
CA ARG A 55 -10.35 23.69 8.88
C ARG A 55 -11.66 24.16 8.23
N LYS A 56 -11.57 24.63 6.98
CA LYS A 56 -12.74 24.96 6.12
C LYS A 56 -13.46 23.75 5.51
N ARG A 57 -12.93 22.52 5.65
CA ARG A 57 -13.47 21.30 5.04
C ARG A 57 -13.55 20.17 6.07
N GLU A 58 -14.58 19.32 5.92
CA GLU A 58 -14.77 18.12 6.72
C GLU A 58 -13.55 17.20 6.68
N HIS A 59 -13.32 16.50 7.78
CA HIS A 59 -12.24 15.55 7.90
C HIS A 59 -12.48 14.37 6.95
N LYS A 60 -11.58 14.19 5.95
CA LYS A 60 -11.62 12.98 5.13
C LYS A 60 -11.39 11.75 6.02
N PRO A 61 -12.11 10.63 5.81
CA PRO A 61 -11.83 9.38 6.51
C PRO A 61 -10.35 9.05 6.35
N THR A 62 -9.66 8.95 7.48
CA THR A 62 -8.21 9.05 7.57
C THR A 62 -7.56 7.82 6.94
N SER A 63 -6.93 7.98 5.78
CA SER A 63 -5.99 6.99 5.27
C SER A 63 -4.77 6.99 6.19
N ARG A 64 -4.62 5.96 7.03
CA ARG A 64 -3.41 5.69 7.82
C ARG A 64 -2.18 5.68 6.88
N CYS A 65 -1.26 6.65 7.05
CA CYS A 65 -0.12 6.93 6.16
C CYS A 65 1.21 6.41 6.74
N GLY A 66 2.09 5.84 5.90
CA GLY A 66 3.45 5.45 6.32
C GLY A 66 3.66 3.97 6.69
N CYS A 67 2.79 3.07 6.23
CA CYS A 67 3.05 1.63 6.34
C CYS A 67 4.37 1.26 5.63
N MET A 68 5.31 0.71 6.39
CA MET A 68 6.61 0.24 5.88
C MET A 68 6.57 -1.19 5.35
N ALA A 69 5.53 -1.94 5.69
CA ALA A 69 5.38 -3.32 5.28
C ALA A 69 5.13 -3.41 3.76
N LYS A 70 6.06 -4.10 3.09
CA LYS A 70 6.09 -4.28 1.64
C LYS A 70 6.53 -5.71 1.33
N ILE A 71 6.00 -6.27 0.25
CA ILE A 71 6.46 -7.52 -0.33
C ILE A 71 6.94 -7.27 -1.75
N GLN A 72 8.01 -7.97 -2.13
CA GLN A 72 8.57 -7.93 -3.47
C GLN A 72 8.53 -9.33 -4.06
N VAL A 73 7.83 -9.48 -5.18
CA VAL A 73 7.74 -10.74 -5.92
C VAL A 73 8.66 -10.62 -7.13
N HIS A 74 9.64 -11.52 -7.22
CA HIS A 74 10.47 -11.70 -8.40
C HIS A 74 9.81 -12.74 -9.32
N VAL A 75 9.80 -12.44 -10.61
CA VAL A 75 9.35 -13.37 -11.65
C VAL A 75 10.62 -13.84 -12.34
N ASP A 76 10.90 -15.13 -12.22
CA ASP A 76 11.93 -15.83 -12.99
C ASP A 76 11.40 -16.13 -14.40
#